data_AF-A0A7R9VW17-F1
#
_entry.id   AF-A0A7R9VW17-F1
#
_cell.length_a   1.000
_cell.length_b   1.000
_cell.length_c   1.000
_cell.angle_alpha   90.00
_cell.angle_beta   90.00
_cell.angle_gamma   90.00
#
_symmetry.space_group_name_H-M   'P 1'
#
loop_
_entity.id
_entity.type
_entity.pdbx_description
1 polymer ?
#
loop_
_entity_poly.entity_id
_entity_poly.type
_entity_poly.pdbx_seq_one_letter_code
_entity_poly.pdbx_strand_id
1 'polypeptide(L)'
;MSATGLSTGAINALMMGNPTTGPYIFQVLNMKAVMSKTDPNGKKRYRLSVNDGQSCTTMMLAHTNTPSDDVQEIYPEGTIISCPECITNEVGGRRVIIILSMDRIGFHESTLGTPTPYQDPNAKPAGEPGAVPPGGALR
;
A
#
# COMPACT_ATOMS: atom_id res chain seq x y z
N MET A 1 -15.03 -23.75 7.21
CA MET A 1 -14.46 -22.62 7.98
C MET A 1 -13.44 -21.93 7.08
N SER A 2 -13.84 -20.92 6.33
CA SER A 2 -12.95 -20.25 5.38
C SER A 2 -12.22 -19.11 6.07
N ALA A 3 -11.26 -19.46 6.92
CA ALA A 3 -10.30 -18.52 7.49
C ALA A 3 -9.14 -18.41 6.51
N THR A 4 -9.31 -17.57 5.49
CA THR A 4 -8.19 -17.05 4.68
C THR A 4 -7.19 -16.42 5.64
N GLY A 5 -5.99 -17.00 5.77
CA GLY A 5 -4.98 -16.69 6.80
C GLY A 5 -4.35 -15.29 6.72
N LEU A 6 -5.09 -14.28 6.27
CA LEU A 6 -4.72 -12.88 6.31
C LEU A 6 -4.91 -12.32 7.73
N SER A 7 -4.17 -11.27 8.05
CA SER A 7 -4.27 -10.57 9.35
C SER A 7 -5.44 -9.58 9.36
N THR A 8 -6.67 -10.09 9.36
CA THR A 8 -7.90 -9.30 9.33
C THR A 8 -7.90 -8.17 10.37
N GLY A 9 -8.11 -6.93 9.92
CA GLY A 9 -8.16 -5.73 10.76
C GLY A 9 -6.81 -5.07 11.00
N ALA A 10 -5.71 -5.68 10.55
CA ALA A 10 -4.37 -5.12 10.71
C ALA A 10 -4.20 -3.78 9.98
N ILE A 11 -4.84 -3.59 8.82
CA ILE A 11 -4.76 -2.31 8.10
C ILE A 11 -5.38 -1.20 8.95
N ASN A 12 -6.55 -1.43 9.55
CA ASN A 12 -7.19 -0.45 10.42
C ASN A 12 -6.33 -0.15 11.66
N ALA A 13 -5.78 -1.18 12.29
CA ALA A 13 -4.92 -1.05 13.46
C ALA A 13 -3.66 -0.21 13.17
N LEU A 14 -2.97 -0.51 12.07
CA LEU A 14 -1.81 0.25 11.59
C LEU A 14 -2.19 1.70 11.28
N MET A 15 -3.28 1.91 10.54
CA MET A 15 -3.70 3.25 10.13
C MET A 15 -4.21 4.12 11.29
N MET A 16 -4.75 3.51 12.35
CA MET A 16 -5.15 4.20 13.59
C MET A 16 -3.98 4.44 14.55
N GLY A 17 -2.77 3.93 14.25
CA GLY A 17 -1.61 4.06 15.13
C GLY A 17 -1.62 3.13 16.34
N ASN A 18 -2.37 2.02 16.25
CA ASN A 18 -2.41 0.97 17.25
C ASN A 18 -1.85 -0.35 16.65
N PRO A 19 -0.57 -0.38 16.21
CA PRO A 19 0.01 -1.57 15.60
C PRO A 19 0.02 -2.74 16.60
N THR A 20 -0.32 -3.92 16.12
CA THR A 20 -0.07 -5.18 16.84
C THR A 20 1.35 -5.68 16.58
N THR A 21 1.84 -6.61 17.38
CA THR A 21 3.10 -7.30 17.06
C THR A 21 2.89 -8.21 15.85
N GLY A 22 3.77 -8.12 14.85
CA GLY A 22 3.73 -8.94 13.64
C GLY A 22 4.05 -10.42 13.87
N PRO A 23 4.12 -11.24 12.80
CA PRO A 23 4.04 -10.83 11.40
C PRO A 23 2.61 -10.58 10.93
N TYR A 24 2.46 -9.59 10.05
CA TYR A 24 1.21 -9.32 9.36
C TYR A 24 1.13 -10.08 8.05
N ILE A 25 0.00 -10.71 7.76
CA ILE A 25 -0.22 -11.44 6.52
C ILE A 25 -1.18 -10.66 5.64
N PHE A 26 -0.75 -10.33 4.43
CA PHE A 26 -1.53 -9.58 3.46
C PHE A 26 -1.54 -10.28 2.10
N GLN A 27 -2.56 -10.01 1.30
CA GLN A 27 -2.55 -10.33 -0.12
C GLN A 27 -2.22 -9.08 -0.94
N VAL A 28 -1.29 -9.22 -1.88
CA VAL A 28 -0.94 -8.20 -2.87
C VAL A 28 -2.04 -8.13 -3.93
N LEU A 29 -2.67 -6.97 -4.05
CA LEU A 29 -3.64 -6.66 -5.10
C LEU A 29 -2.98 -6.00 -6.31
N ASN A 30 -1.90 -5.26 -6.10
CA ASN A 30 -1.17 -4.59 -7.18
C ASN A 30 0.21 -4.15 -6.68
N MET A 31 1.20 -4.07 -7.56
CA MET A 31 2.48 -3.43 -7.27
C MET A 31 2.88 -2.51 -8.42
N LYS A 32 3.30 -1.27 -8.10
CA LYS A 32 3.77 -0.29 -9.09
C LYS A 32 5.06 0.36 -8.65
N ALA A 33 5.98 0.54 -9.60
CA ALA A 33 7.12 1.42 -9.41
C ALA A 33 6.64 2.90 -9.34
N VAL A 34 7.20 3.65 -8.40
CA VAL A 34 6.96 5.08 -8.20
C VAL A 34 8.23 5.81 -8.57
N MET A 35 8.17 6.67 -9.58
CA MET A 35 9.29 7.53 -9.95
C MET A 35 9.47 8.63 -8.91
N SER A 36 10.67 8.73 -8.34
CA SER A 36 11.04 9.87 -7.50
C SER A 36 11.56 10.99 -8.41
N LYS A 37 10.87 12.14 -8.45
CA LYS A 37 11.31 13.31 -9.23
C LYS A 37 12.61 13.94 -8.70
N THR A 38 13.01 13.59 -7.48
CA THR A 38 14.08 14.25 -6.71
C THR A 38 15.27 13.34 -6.39
N ASP A 39 15.28 12.08 -6.83
CA ASP A 39 16.40 11.16 -6.58
C ASP A 39 17.28 11.01 -7.84
N PRO A 40 18.39 11.76 -7.96
CA PRO A 40 19.30 11.66 -9.10
C PRO A 40 20.02 10.30 -9.22
N ASN A 41 19.94 9.43 -8.20
CA ASN A 41 20.54 8.10 -8.21
C ASN A 41 19.59 6.99 -8.70
N GLY A 42 18.39 7.31 -9.20
CA GLY A 42 17.57 6.40 -10.01
C GLY A 42 17.01 5.16 -9.29
N LYS A 43 17.07 5.12 -7.97
CA LYS A 43 16.62 3.98 -7.16
C LYS A 43 15.08 3.85 -7.19
N LYS A 44 14.57 2.78 -7.81
CA LYS A 44 13.13 2.50 -7.90
C LYS A 44 12.52 2.35 -6.51
N ARG A 45 11.38 3.01 -6.30
CA ARG A 45 10.52 2.83 -5.11
C ARG A 45 9.29 2.05 -5.55
N TYR A 46 8.79 1.14 -4.72
CA TYR A 46 7.59 0.37 -5.05
C TYR A 46 6.46 0.70 -4.09
N ARG A 47 5.26 0.83 -4.66
CA ARG A 47 4.01 0.95 -3.92
C ARG A 47 3.19 -0.31 -4.15
N LEU A 48 2.77 -0.92 -3.06
CA LEU A 48 1.92 -2.11 -3.06
C LEU A 48 0.50 -1.69 -2.69
N SER A 49 -0.48 -2.14 -3.45
CA SER A 49 -1.88 -2.21 -3.00
C SER A 49 -2.05 -3.58 -2.35
N VAL A 50 -2.52 -3.61 -1.10
CA VAL A 50 -2.68 -4.85 -0.35
C VAL A 50 -4.03 -4.91 0.34
N ASN A 51 -4.48 -6.12 0.69
CA ASN A 51 -5.64 -6.32 1.55
C ASN A 51 -5.32 -7.27 2.71
N ASP A 52 -6.07 -7.12 3.80
CA ASP A 52 -6.04 -7.97 4.98
C ASP A 52 -7.29 -8.88 5.09
N GLY A 53 -8.09 -8.98 4.03
CA GLY A 53 -9.37 -9.70 3.99
C GLY A 53 -10.60 -8.83 4.33
N GLN A 54 -10.43 -7.68 4.98
CA GLN A 54 -11.52 -6.74 5.32
C GLN A 54 -11.31 -5.34 4.73
N SER A 55 -10.07 -4.86 4.73
CA SER A 55 -9.71 -3.55 4.23
C SER A 55 -8.60 -3.67 3.19
N CYS A 56 -8.52 -2.69 2.30
CA CYS A 56 -7.39 -2.54 1.39
C CYS A 56 -6.79 -1.14 1.48
N THR A 57 -5.48 -1.05 1.32
CA THR A 57 -4.73 0.21 1.37
C THR A 57 -3.46 0.11 0.53
N THR A 58 -2.78 1.24 0.35
CA THR A 58 -1.47 1.28 -0.28
C THR A 58 -0.35 1.39 0.75
N MET A 59 0.70 0.59 0.58
CA MET A 59 1.91 0.61 1.40
C MET A 59 3.14 0.90 0.52
N MET A 60 4.18 1.50 1.11
CA MET A 60 5.46 1.74 0.44
C MET A 60 6.47 0.67 0.85
N LEU A 61 7.18 0.09 -0.12
CA LEU A 61 8.28 -0.82 0.17
C LEU A 61 9.56 -0.03 0.50
N ALA A 62 10.20 -0.35 1.62
CA ALA A 62 11.49 0.23 1.96
C ALA A 62 12.59 -0.24 0.99
N HIS A 63 13.53 0.67 0.73
CA HIS A 63 14.56 0.48 -0.30
C HIS A 63 15.62 -0.59 0.06
N THR A 64 15.72 -0.95 1.34
CA THR A 64 16.60 -2.04 1.82
C THR A 64 16.19 -3.41 1.31
N ASN A 65 14.95 -3.58 0.82
CA ASN A 65 14.39 -4.86 0.35
C ASN A 65 14.19 -4.94 -1.16
N THR A 66 14.77 -4.02 -1.94
CA THR A 66 14.68 -4.05 -3.40
C THR A 66 16.05 -4.39 -3.98
N PRO A 67 16.44 -5.69 -4.01
CA PRO A 67 17.75 -6.10 -4.49
C PRO A 67 17.88 -6.06 -6.02
N SER A 68 16.78 -6.06 -6.78
CA SER A 68 16.79 -6.02 -8.25
C SER A 68 15.62 -5.23 -8.83
N ASP A 69 15.67 -5.01 -10.15
CA ASP A 69 14.59 -4.39 -10.92
C ASP A 69 13.31 -5.25 -11.01
N ASP A 70 13.37 -6.52 -10.56
CA ASP A 70 12.38 -7.57 -10.82
C ASP A 70 11.38 -7.78 -9.66
N VAL A 71 11.36 -6.90 -8.66
CA VAL A 71 10.50 -7.04 -7.48
C VAL A 71 9.02 -7.24 -7.87
N GLN A 72 8.57 -6.62 -8.96
CA GLN A 72 7.20 -6.79 -9.47
C GLN A 72 6.93 -8.21 -10.01
N GLU A 73 7.95 -8.88 -10.56
CA GLU A 73 7.85 -10.28 -11.04
C GLU A 73 7.86 -11.28 -9.88
N ILE A 74 8.57 -10.96 -8.79
CA ILE A 74 8.65 -11.81 -7.60
C ILE A 74 7.32 -11.82 -6.83
N TYR A 75 6.65 -10.66 -6.82
CA TYR A 75 5.40 -10.41 -6.08
C TYR A 75 4.24 -9.99 -7.01
N PRO A 76 3.78 -10.89 -7.90
CA PRO A 76 2.64 -10.59 -8.77
C PRO A 76 1.33 -10.39 -7.97
N GLU A 77 0.31 -9.84 -8.62
CA GLU A 77 -1.05 -9.78 -8.07
C GLU A 77 -1.52 -11.17 -7.63
N GLY A 78 -2.16 -11.24 -6.46
CA GLY A 78 -2.58 -12.49 -5.82
C GLY A 78 -1.55 -13.08 -4.85
N THR A 79 -0.32 -12.56 -4.81
CA THR A 79 0.72 -13.04 -3.88
C THR A 79 0.32 -12.82 -2.43
N ILE A 80 0.55 -13.82 -1.57
CA ILE A 80 0.41 -13.70 -0.12
C ILE A 80 1.78 -13.41 0.48
N ILE A 81 1.86 -12.32 1.25
CA ILE A 81 3.10 -11.86 1.89
C ILE A 81 2.98 -11.92 3.41
N SER A 82 4.07 -12.31 4.05
CA SER A 82 4.32 -12.11 5.47
C SER A 82 5.15 -10.84 5.65
N CYS A 83 4.71 -9.94 6.51
CA CYS A 83 5.33 -8.66 6.81
C CYS A 83 5.69 -8.65 8.30
N PRO A 84 6.88 -9.16 8.67
CA PRO A 84 7.33 -9.19 10.06
C PRO A 84 7.62 -7.80 10.62
N GLU A 85 8.03 -6.86 9.76
CA GLU A 85 8.42 -5.51 10.17
C GLU A 85 7.83 -4.45 9.23
N CYS A 86 7.04 -3.56 9.81
CA CYS A 86 6.55 -2.36 9.16
C CYS A 86 6.47 -1.20 10.16
N ILE A 87 6.52 0.02 9.63
CA ILE A 87 6.35 1.24 10.40
C ILE A 87 5.25 2.09 9.77
N THR A 88 4.66 2.96 10.57
CA THR A 88 3.72 3.96 10.06
C THR A 88 4.33 5.35 10.21
N ASN A 89 4.29 6.13 9.15
CA ASN A 89 4.72 7.52 9.14
C ASN A 89 3.54 8.44 8.82
N GLU A 90 3.56 9.67 9.32
CA GLU A 90 2.56 10.68 8.99
C GLU A 90 3.19 11.73 8.06
N VAL A 91 2.61 11.90 6.88
CA VAL A 91 3.09 12.82 5.85
C VAL A 91 1.93 13.69 5.38
N GLY A 92 2.00 15.00 5.67
CA GLY A 92 0.97 15.95 5.26
C GLY A 92 -0.42 15.66 5.84
N GLY A 93 -0.48 15.13 7.08
CA GLY A 93 -1.72 14.75 7.75
C GLY A 93 -2.35 13.45 7.23
N ARG A 94 -1.60 12.66 6.45
CA ARG A 94 -2.00 11.32 6.01
C ARG A 94 -1.02 10.30 6.55
N ARG A 95 -1.53 9.19 7.09
CA ARG A 95 -0.68 8.09 7.53
C ARG A 95 -0.31 7.21 6.34
N VAL A 96 0.95 6.81 6.28
CA VAL A 96 1.52 5.92 5.26
C VAL A 96 2.20 4.76 5.96
N ILE A 97 1.91 3.54 5.51
CA ILE A 97 2.56 2.33 6.00
C ILE A 97 3.80 2.07 5.13
N ILE A 98 4.93 1.82 5.77
CA ILE A 98 6.20 1.49 5.13
C ILE A 98 6.59 0.08 5.56
N ILE A 99 6.72 -0.82 4.57
CA ILE A 99 7.13 -2.21 4.77
C ILE A 99 8.66 -2.25 4.86
N LEU A 100 9.19 -2.64 6.02
CA LEU A 100 10.62 -2.74 6.28
C LEU A 100 11.18 -4.14 6.01
N SER A 101 10.32 -5.18 6.02
CA SER A 101 10.65 -6.55 5.64
C SER A 101 9.39 -7.25 5.13
N MET A 102 9.51 -8.04 4.06
CA MET A 102 8.43 -8.91 3.59
C MET A 102 8.97 -10.15 2.89
N ASP A 103 8.24 -11.25 3.05
CA ASP A 103 8.51 -12.52 2.39
C ASP A 103 7.25 -13.03 1.68
N ARG A 104 7.43 -13.61 0.49
CA ARG A 104 6.35 -14.33 -0.19
C ARG A 104 6.13 -15.68 0.51
N ILE A 105 4.92 -15.89 1.00
CA ILE A 105 4.53 -17.14 1.69
C ILE A 105 3.48 -17.96 0.94
N GLY A 106 2.89 -17.40 -0.12
CA GLY A 106 1.88 -18.10 -0.89
C GLY A 106 1.36 -17.30 -2.09
N PHE A 107 0.30 -17.82 -2.70
CA PHE A 107 -0.38 -17.20 -3.83
C PHE A 107 -1.85 -17.62 -3.84
N HIS A 108 -2.72 -16.70 -4.25
CA HIS A 108 -4.13 -16.97 -4.45
C HIS A 108 -4.66 -16.17 -5.65
N GLU A 109 -5.31 -16.85 -6.60
CA GLU A 109 -5.71 -16.27 -7.89
C GLU A 109 -6.76 -15.17 -7.76
N SER A 110 -7.67 -15.28 -6.79
CA SER A 110 -8.72 -14.29 -6.55
C SER A 110 -8.47 -13.50 -5.27
N THR A 111 -9.11 -12.33 -5.18
CA THR A 111 -9.08 -11.53 -3.94
C THR A 111 -9.70 -12.32 -2.79
N LEU A 112 -8.98 -12.42 -1.68
CA LEU A 112 -9.46 -13.06 -0.46
C LEU A 112 -10.37 -12.10 0.32
N GLY A 113 -11.53 -12.59 0.71
CA GLY A 113 -12.55 -11.81 1.42
C GLY A 113 -13.28 -10.81 0.51
N THR A 114 -13.80 -9.76 1.12
CA THR A 114 -14.51 -8.66 0.42
C THR A 114 -13.94 -7.32 0.90
N PRO A 115 -12.66 -7.03 0.63
CA PRO A 115 -11.99 -5.89 1.22
C PRO A 115 -12.55 -4.57 0.66
N THR A 116 -12.80 -3.61 1.54
CA THR A 116 -13.19 -2.25 1.15
C THR A 116 -12.00 -1.29 1.30
N PRO A 117 -11.90 -0.23 0.48
CA PRO A 117 -10.85 0.77 0.64
C PRO A 117 -10.87 1.37 2.05
N TYR A 118 -9.69 1.42 2.69
CA TYR A 118 -9.56 2.08 3.99
C TYR A 118 -10.01 3.53 3.88
N GLN A 119 -10.99 3.91 4.71
CA GLN A 119 -11.44 5.29 4.83
C GLN A 119 -10.67 5.95 5.97
N ASP A 120 -9.75 6.84 5.62
CA ASP A 120 -9.03 7.64 6.61
C ASP A 120 -9.98 8.69 7.20
N PRO A 121 -10.35 8.57 8.49
CA PRO A 121 -11.30 9.50 9.12
C PRO A 121 -10.71 10.91 9.25
N ASN A 122 -9.40 11.07 9.11
CA ASN A 122 -8.70 12.35 9.19
C ASN A 122 -8.26 12.87 7.81
N ALA A 123 -8.58 12.16 6.72
CA ALA A 123 -8.25 12.64 5.40
C ALA A 123 -8.98 13.96 5.13
N LYS A 124 -8.21 15.04 5.03
CA LYS A 124 -8.72 16.27 4.41
C LYS A 124 -9.20 15.90 3.00
N PRO A 125 -10.40 16.36 2.59
CA PRO A 125 -10.88 16.18 1.23
C PRO A 125 -9.75 16.54 0.27
N ALA A 126 -9.44 15.64 -0.67
CA ALA A 126 -8.61 16.03 -1.80
C ALA A 126 -9.30 17.25 -2.41
N GLY A 127 -8.62 18.41 -2.42
CA GLY A 127 -9.18 19.63 -2.98
C GLY A 127 -9.78 19.33 -4.36
N GLU A 128 -10.96 19.88 -4.59
CA GLU A 128 -11.69 19.74 -5.85
C GLU A 128 -10.72 19.89 -7.04
N PRO A 129 -10.88 19.08 -8.11
CA PRO A 129 -10.17 19.33 -9.35
C PRO A 129 -10.38 20.79 -9.73
N GLY A 130 -9.29 21.57 -9.75
CA GLY A 130 -9.33 23.00 -9.99
C GLY A 130 -10.24 23.29 -11.19
N ALA A 131 -11.27 24.11 -10.95
CA ALA A 131 -12.16 24.58 -11.98
C ALA A 131 -11.32 25.09 -13.16
N VAL A 132 -11.52 24.48 -14.33
CA VAL A 132 -10.97 24.98 -15.58
C VAL A 132 -11.49 26.42 -15.73
N PRO A 133 -10.62 27.45 -15.79
CA PRO A 133 -11.11 28.81 -16.00
C PRO A 133 -11.83 28.86 -17.35
N PRO A 134 -13.05 29.44 -17.43
CA PRO A 134 -13.75 29.56 -18.69
C PRO A 134 -12.91 30.43 -19.63
N GLY A 135 -12.68 29.90 -20.83
CA GLY A 135 -11.77 30.45 -21.83
C GLY A 135 -11.95 31.95 -22.07
N GLY A 136 -10.82 32.65 -22.13
CA GLY A 136 -10.76 34.02 -22.61
C GLY A 136 -11.17 34.07 -24.08
N ALA A 137 -12.33 34.65 -24.34
CA ALA A 137 -12.71 35.09 -25.67
C ALA A 137 -11.75 36.21 -26.10
N LEU A 138 -11.00 35.97 -27.18
CA LEU A 138 -10.27 37.00 -27.91
C LEU A 138 -11.29 38.02 -28.46
N ARG A 139 -11.04 39.29 -28.17
CA ARG A 139 -11.53 40.45 -28.92
C ARG A 139 -10.32 41.24 -29.39
#